data_AF-A0A8X7BDB5-F1
#
_entry.id   AF-A0A8X7BDB5-F1
#
_cell.length_a   1.000
_cell.length_b   1.000
_cell.length_c   1.000
_cell.angle_alpha   90.00
_cell.angle_beta   90.00
_cell.angle_gamma   90.00
#
_symmetry.space_group_name_H-M   'P 1'
#
loop_
_entity.id
_entity.type
_entity.pdbx_description
1 polymer ?
#
loop_
_entity_poly.entity_id
_entity_poly.type
_entity_poly.pdbx_seq_one_letter_code
_entity_poly.pdbx_strand_id
1 'polypeptide(L)'
;MFKNCRKEDLRIVALELGETVAEKVTIVELTEIIKENKHFKEDVEFVKELIQYTIEDRKRAEEDRKRVEEDRKKEAENKLREKELELELACLNVRVNSDNEITEHSIKKFREIENVEIDSVKTRELDICKDHFKNTHSRDDQGRYTVAMPLKEDPSCLGESRQTAIQRLNSLWKRLSGDKEYLSLFEKFLQEYEDLDHMREI
;
A
#
# COMPACT_ATOMS: atom_id res chain seq x y z
N MET A 1 35.96 -46.73 -38.99
CA MET A 1 36.74 -45.47 -39.00
C MET A 1 35.82 -44.25 -39.10
N PHE A 2 34.97 -44.13 -40.12
CA PHE A 2 34.12 -42.96 -40.37
C PHE A 2 32.74 -42.94 -39.65
N LYS A 3 32.64 -43.43 -38.40
CA LYS A 3 31.35 -43.42 -37.67
C LYS A 3 30.98 -41.97 -37.28
N ASN A 4 29.73 -41.56 -37.47
CA ASN A 4 29.20 -40.21 -37.20
C ASN A 4 29.79 -39.06 -38.06
N CYS A 5 30.53 -39.39 -39.12
CA CYS A 5 30.96 -38.42 -40.13
C CYS A 5 29.78 -38.04 -41.04
N ARG A 6 29.54 -36.73 -41.19
CA ARG A 6 28.71 -36.17 -42.26
C ARG A 6 29.57 -35.97 -43.51
N LYS A 7 28.88 -35.76 -44.63
CA LYS A 7 29.51 -35.41 -45.92
C LYS A 7 30.48 -34.22 -45.79
N GLU A 8 30.10 -33.22 -44.99
CA GLU A 8 30.92 -32.03 -44.72
C GLU A 8 32.20 -32.35 -43.97
N ASP A 9 32.13 -33.19 -42.92
CA ASP A 9 33.32 -33.60 -42.15
C ASP A 9 34.34 -34.32 -43.05
N LEU A 10 33.87 -35.24 -43.90
CA LEU A 10 34.73 -35.98 -44.84
C LEU A 10 35.35 -35.06 -45.88
N ARG A 11 34.62 -34.01 -46.30
CA ARG A 11 35.13 -33.02 -47.26
C ARG A 11 36.24 -32.18 -46.63
N ILE A 12 36.10 -31.79 -45.36
CA ILE A 12 37.14 -31.06 -44.61
C ILE A 12 38.37 -31.95 -44.42
N VAL A 13 38.18 -33.21 -44.02
CA VAL A 13 39.29 -34.17 -43.85
C VAL A 13 40.03 -34.40 -45.17
N ALA A 14 39.33 -34.54 -46.30
CA ALA A 14 39.96 -34.70 -47.61
C ALA A 14 40.77 -33.46 -48.04
N LEU A 15 40.27 -32.25 -47.76
CA LEU A 15 41.01 -31.00 -48.00
C LEU A 15 42.28 -30.88 -47.15
N GLU A 16 42.20 -31.25 -45.87
CA GLU A 16 43.35 -31.25 -44.94
C GLU A 16 44.41 -32.30 -45.31
N LEU A 17 44.01 -33.40 -45.97
CA LEU A 17 44.93 -34.39 -46.54
C LEU A 17 45.54 -33.96 -47.89
N GLY A 18 45.28 -32.73 -48.35
CA GLY A 18 45.83 -32.15 -49.57
C GLY A 18 45.10 -32.56 -50.87
N GLU A 19 43.92 -33.16 -50.78
CA GLU A 19 43.14 -33.57 -51.95
C GLU A 19 42.20 -32.46 -52.43
N THR A 20 42.06 -32.33 -53.75
CA THR A 20 41.12 -31.36 -54.35
C THR A 20 39.75 -32.01 -54.52
N VAL A 21 38.75 -31.46 -53.83
CA VAL A 21 37.42 -32.08 -53.75
C VAL A 21 36.40 -31.26 -54.53
N ALA A 22 35.79 -31.86 -55.56
CA ALA A 22 34.72 -31.21 -56.34
C ALA A 22 33.43 -30.99 -55.52
N GLU A 23 32.59 -30.05 -55.95
CA GLU A 23 31.44 -29.58 -55.15
C GLU A 23 30.28 -30.59 -55.07
N LYS A 24 30.18 -31.49 -56.06
CA LYS A 24 29.09 -32.49 -56.19
C LYS A 24 29.56 -33.94 -55.95
N VAL A 25 30.54 -34.14 -55.07
CA VAL A 25 31.05 -35.48 -54.73
C VAL A 25 30.12 -36.15 -53.73
N THR A 26 29.95 -37.47 -53.84
CA THR A 26 29.14 -38.29 -52.93
C THR A 26 29.96 -38.76 -51.71
N ILE A 27 29.29 -39.19 -50.64
CA ILE A 27 29.97 -39.68 -49.42
C ILE A 27 30.90 -40.86 -49.74
N VAL A 28 30.48 -41.75 -50.65
CA VAL A 28 31.23 -42.94 -51.05
C VAL A 28 32.53 -42.55 -51.74
N GLU A 29 32.47 -41.67 -52.73
CA GLU A 29 33.64 -41.15 -53.46
C GLU A 29 34.63 -40.44 -52.50
N LEU A 30 34.14 -39.65 -51.53
CA LEU A 30 34.99 -39.01 -50.52
C LEU A 30 35.73 -40.05 -49.65
N THR A 31 35.04 -41.09 -49.22
CA THR A 31 35.67 -42.14 -48.40
C THR A 31 36.68 -42.97 -49.18
N GLU A 32 36.53 -43.07 -50.50
CA GLU A 32 37.44 -43.81 -51.37
C GLU A 32 38.71 -42.99 -51.63
N ILE A 33 38.57 -41.69 -51.94
CA ILE A 33 39.68 -40.74 -52.06
C ILE A 33 40.54 -40.72 -50.78
N ILE A 34 39.89 -40.64 -49.61
CA ILE A 34 40.61 -40.64 -48.32
C ILE A 34 41.34 -41.96 -48.08
N LYS A 35 40.79 -43.11 -48.48
CA LYS A 35 41.44 -44.42 -48.33
C LYS A 35 42.62 -44.64 -49.28
N GLU A 36 42.59 -44.02 -50.46
CA GLU A 36 43.64 -44.16 -51.46
C GLU A 36 44.87 -43.28 -51.19
N ASN A 37 44.69 -42.19 -50.43
CA ASN A 37 45.73 -41.23 -50.07
C ASN A 37 46.91 -41.88 -49.31
N LYS A 38 48.12 -41.37 -49.56
CA LYS A 38 49.37 -41.89 -48.95
C LYS A 38 49.36 -41.82 -47.43
N HIS A 39 48.86 -40.72 -46.86
CA HIS A 39 48.80 -40.53 -45.40
C HIS A 39 47.88 -41.55 -44.73
N PHE A 40 46.81 -41.97 -45.41
CA PHE A 40 45.95 -43.03 -44.91
C PHE A 40 46.63 -44.41 -44.90
N LYS A 41 47.52 -44.67 -45.87
CA LYS A 41 48.24 -45.95 -45.98
C LYS A 41 49.47 -46.02 -45.07
N GLU A 42 50.09 -44.88 -44.77
CA GLU A 42 51.28 -44.78 -43.93
C GLU A 42 50.95 -44.58 -42.45
N ASP A 43 49.97 -43.73 -42.12
CA ASP A 43 49.57 -43.42 -40.75
C ASP A 43 48.05 -43.33 -40.61
N VAL A 44 47.44 -44.49 -40.40
CA VAL A 44 45.99 -44.63 -40.20
C VAL A 44 45.52 -43.89 -38.94
N GLU A 45 46.38 -43.78 -37.92
CA GLU A 45 45.97 -43.23 -36.63
C GLU A 45 45.93 -41.69 -36.69
N PHE A 46 46.85 -41.07 -37.43
CA PHE A 46 46.78 -39.64 -37.79
C PHE A 46 45.44 -39.28 -38.46
N VAL A 47 45.02 -40.05 -39.48
CA VAL A 47 43.76 -39.76 -40.17
C VAL A 47 42.54 -39.96 -39.26
N LYS A 48 42.62 -40.93 -38.34
CA LYS A 48 41.56 -41.16 -37.34
C LYS A 48 41.45 -40.00 -36.34
N GLU A 49 42.57 -39.46 -35.89
CA GLU A 49 42.63 -38.29 -35.01
C GLU A 49 42.10 -37.04 -35.72
N LEU A 50 42.46 -36.83 -36.99
CA LEU A 50 41.95 -35.74 -37.82
C LEU A 50 40.41 -35.80 -37.99
N ILE A 51 39.86 -37.01 -38.19
CA ILE A 51 38.41 -37.25 -38.26
C ILE A 51 37.75 -36.98 -36.91
N GLN A 52 38.35 -37.43 -35.81
CA GLN A 52 37.81 -37.19 -34.48
C GLN A 52 37.77 -35.69 -34.17
N TYR A 53 38.86 -34.97 -34.45
CA TYR A 53 38.94 -33.53 -34.28
C TYR A 53 37.86 -32.78 -35.06
N THR A 54 37.68 -33.09 -36.35
CA THR A 54 36.65 -32.43 -37.18
C THR A 54 35.23 -32.70 -36.68
N ILE A 55 34.94 -33.93 -36.22
CA ILE A 55 33.64 -34.26 -35.63
C ILE A 55 33.43 -33.50 -34.31
N GLU A 56 34.46 -33.42 -33.46
CA GLU A 56 34.41 -32.74 -32.17
C GLU A 56 34.28 -31.23 -32.32
N ASP A 57 35.02 -30.62 -33.25
CA ASP A 57 34.94 -29.20 -33.54
C ASP A 57 33.54 -28.79 -34.03
N ARG A 58 32.94 -29.59 -34.93
CA ARG A 58 31.54 -29.41 -35.32
C ARG A 58 30.59 -29.52 -34.13
N LYS A 59 30.76 -30.53 -33.26
CA LYS A 59 29.91 -30.71 -32.07
C LYS A 59 30.01 -29.50 -31.13
N ARG A 60 31.23 -29.01 -30.89
CA ARG A 60 31.47 -27.80 -30.09
C ARG A 60 30.77 -26.59 -30.71
N ALA A 61 30.90 -26.38 -32.02
CA ALA A 61 30.20 -25.32 -32.72
C ALA A 61 28.66 -25.45 -32.65
N GLU A 62 28.12 -26.67 -32.67
CA GLU A 62 26.67 -26.91 -32.52
C GLU A 62 26.18 -26.64 -31.09
N GLU A 63 26.98 -26.98 -30.08
CA GLU A 63 26.72 -26.67 -28.67
C GLU A 63 26.78 -25.17 -28.41
N ASP A 64 27.78 -24.46 -28.93
CA ASP A 64 27.90 -23.01 -28.79
C ASP A 64 26.71 -22.29 -29.45
N ARG A 65 26.26 -22.76 -30.62
CA ARG A 65 25.04 -22.25 -31.27
C ARG A 65 23.80 -22.46 -30.39
N LYS A 66 23.67 -23.62 -29.74
CA LYS A 66 22.55 -23.90 -28.82
C LYS A 66 22.60 -22.96 -27.61
N ARG A 67 23.78 -22.74 -27.02
CA ARG A 67 23.97 -21.80 -25.90
C ARG A 67 23.56 -20.38 -26.28
N VAL A 68 24.03 -19.89 -27.44
CA VAL A 68 23.68 -18.55 -27.93
C VAL A 68 22.16 -18.43 -28.15
N GLU A 69 21.51 -19.46 -28.69
CA GLU A 69 20.07 -19.46 -28.90
C GLU A 69 19.29 -19.49 -27.57
N GLU A 70 19.76 -20.24 -26.59
CA GLU A 70 19.19 -20.26 -25.23
C GLU A 70 19.34 -18.90 -24.53
N ASP A 71 20.50 -18.26 -24.64
CA ASP A 71 20.74 -16.94 -24.05
C ASP A 71 19.87 -15.87 -24.71
N ARG A 72 19.68 -15.94 -26.04
CA ARG A 72 18.73 -15.10 -26.76
C ARG A 72 17.28 -15.28 -26.30
N LYS A 73 16.87 -16.52 -26.04
CA LYS A 73 15.53 -16.81 -25.50
C LYS A 73 15.35 -16.22 -24.10
N LYS A 74 16.33 -16.42 -23.20
CA LYS A 74 16.31 -15.82 -21.86
C LYS A 74 16.27 -14.30 -21.91
N GLU A 75 17.04 -13.68 -22.81
CA GLU A 75 17.04 -12.23 -22.99
C GLU A 75 15.67 -11.72 -23.48
N ALA A 76 15.03 -12.44 -24.39
CA ALA A 76 13.68 -12.10 -24.86
C ALA A 76 12.62 -12.26 -23.76
N GLU A 77 12.69 -13.33 -22.95
CA GLU A 77 11.82 -13.54 -21.79
C GLU A 77 11.99 -12.44 -20.74
N ASN A 78 13.24 -12.07 -20.42
CA ASN A 78 13.52 -10.98 -19.50
C ASN A 78 12.96 -9.64 -20.01
N LYS A 79 13.13 -9.33 -21.30
CA LYS A 79 12.53 -8.13 -21.91
C LYS A 79 11.01 -8.13 -21.87
N LEU A 80 10.37 -9.29 -22.04
CA LEU A 80 8.93 -9.41 -21.90
C LEU A 80 8.51 -9.13 -20.45
N ARG A 81 9.23 -9.70 -19.48
CA ARG A 81 8.96 -9.50 -18.06
C ARG A 81 9.15 -8.04 -17.61
N GLU A 82 10.18 -7.36 -18.11
CA GLU A 82 10.40 -5.93 -17.87
C GLU A 82 9.22 -5.10 -18.37
N LYS A 83 8.72 -5.37 -19.59
CA LYS A 83 7.53 -4.67 -20.11
C LYS A 83 6.26 -4.95 -19.32
N GLU A 84 6.08 -6.18 -18.82
CA GLU A 84 4.96 -6.51 -17.92
C GLU A 84 5.01 -5.67 -16.64
N LEU A 85 6.20 -5.56 -16.02
CA LEU A 85 6.42 -4.75 -14.83
C LEU A 85 6.19 -3.26 -15.09
N GLU A 86 6.65 -2.73 -16.23
CA GLU A 86 6.38 -1.35 -16.64
C GLU A 86 4.88 -1.06 -16.78
N LEU A 87 4.14 -2.00 -17.40
CA LEU A 87 2.69 -1.88 -17.54
C LEU A 87 1.98 -1.92 -16.18
N GLU A 88 2.43 -2.81 -15.28
CA GLU A 88 1.88 -2.93 -13.92
C GLU A 88 2.12 -1.65 -13.11
N LEU A 89 3.33 -1.07 -13.17
CA LEU A 89 3.66 0.22 -12.56
C LEU A 89 2.80 1.36 -13.11
N ALA A 90 2.58 1.41 -14.43
CA ALA A 90 1.73 2.42 -15.04
C ALA A 90 0.29 2.36 -14.52
N CYS A 91 -0.28 1.15 -14.39
CA CYS A 91 -1.62 0.94 -13.84
C CYS A 91 -1.72 1.37 -12.36
N LEU A 92 -0.71 1.03 -11.55
CA LEU A 92 -0.64 1.45 -10.15
C LEU A 92 -0.61 2.98 -10.01
N ASN A 93 0.19 3.66 -10.82
CA ASN A 93 0.28 5.13 -10.79
C ASN A 93 -1.05 5.80 -11.15
N VAL A 94 -1.77 5.29 -12.16
CA VAL A 94 -3.10 5.80 -12.52
C VAL A 94 -4.07 5.64 -11.36
N ARG A 95 -4.07 4.48 -10.69
CA ARG A 95 -4.94 4.20 -9.54
C ARG A 95 -4.64 5.10 -8.34
N VAL A 96 -3.35 5.25 -7.99
CA VAL A 96 -2.92 6.13 -6.90
C VAL A 96 -3.32 7.58 -7.18
N ASN A 97 -3.13 8.05 -8.41
CA ASN A 97 -3.54 9.41 -8.79
C ASN A 97 -5.06 9.62 -8.66
N SER A 98 -5.87 8.66 -9.12
CA SER A 98 -7.33 8.76 -8.97
C SER A 98 -7.78 8.77 -7.50
N ASP A 99 -7.16 7.95 -6.65
CA ASP A 99 -7.49 7.90 -5.23
C ASP A 99 -7.10 9.21 -4.53
N ASN A 100 -5.99 9.83 -4.95
CA ASN A 100 -5.53 11.12 -4.43
C ASN A 100 -6.46 12.27 -4.84
N GLU A 101 -6.93 12.29 -6.10
CA GLU A 101 -7.91 13.28 -6.57
C GLU A 101 -9.24 13.17 -5.82
N ILE A 102 -9.72 11.94 -5.58
CA ILE A 102 -10.97 11.70 -4.83
C ILE A 102 -10.84 12.17 -3.37
N THR A 103 -9.71 11.88 -2.72
CA THR A 103 -9.46 12.30 -1.34
C THR A 103 -9.28 13.80 -1.23
N GLU A 104 -8.52 14.44 -2.13
CA GLU A 104 -8.33 15.88 -2.14
C GLU A 104 -9.65 16.62 -2.43
N HIS A 105 -10.48 16.12 -3.35
CA HIS A 105 -11.81 16.67 -3.60
C HIS A 105 -12.73 16.55 -2.38
N SER A 106 -12.71 15.41 -1.69
CA SER A 106 -13.50 15.18 -0.49
C SER A 106 -13.07 16.09 0.67
N ILE A 107 -11.75 16.25 0.87
CA ILE A 107 -11.18 17.16 1.88
C ILE A 107 -11.52 18.61 1.55
N LYS A 108 -11.43 19.01 0.28
CA LYS A 108 -11.78 20.37 -0.15
C LYS A 108 -13.26 20.68 0.12
N LYS A 109 -14.15 19.75 -0.23
CA LYS A 109 -15.59 19.90 0.00
C LYS A 109 -15.92 19.93 1.50
N PHE A 110 -15.24 19.13 2.31
CA PHE A 110 -15.36 19.17 3.77
C PHE A 110 -14.95 20.55 4.33
N ARG A 111 -13.80 21.09 3.89
CA ARG A 111 -13.34 22.43 4.27
C ARG A 111 -14.29 23.54 3.83
N GLU A 112 -14.90 23.43 2.66
CA GLU A 112 -15.90 24.40 2.19
C GLU A 112 -17.18 24.39 3.05
N ILE A 113 -17.58 23.22 3.58
CA ILE A 113 -18.74 23.09 4.47
C ILE A 113 -18.43 23.63 5.87
N GLU A 114 -17.23 23.36 6.41
CA GLU A 114 -16.82 23.89 7.72
C GLU A 114 -16.41 25.36 7.70
N ASN A 115 -15.97 25.88 6.55
CA ASN A 115 -15.83 27.31 6.31
C ASN A 115 -17.21 27.92 6.10
N VAL A 116 -18.02 27.89 7.15
CA VAL A 116 -19.04 28.93 7.33
C VAL A 116 -18.23 30.21 7.47
N GLU A 117 -18.20 31.03 6.42
CA GLU A 117 -17.96 32.45 6.59
C GLU A 117 -19.09 32.93 7.49
N ILE A 118 -18.88 32.80 8.80
CA ILE A 118 -19.63 33.54 9.80
C ILE A 118 -19.17 34.95 9.52
N ASP A 119 -19.84 35.57 8.56
CA ASP A 119 -19.82 36.99 8.30
C ASP A 119 -19.81 37.60 9.69
N SER A 120 -18.68 38.21 10.07
CA SER A 120 -18.33 38.32 11.49
C SER A 120 -19.34 39.24 12.15
N VAL A 121 -20.44 38.66 12.63
CA VAL A 121 -21.45 39.34 13.40
C VAL A 121 -20.77 39.53 14.75
N LYS A 122 -19.96 40.58 14.82
CA LYS A 122 -19.32 41.08 16.04
C LYS A 122 -20.42 41.75 16.87
N THR A 123 -21.38 40.94 17.31
CA THR A 123 -22.33 41.37 18.32
C THR A 123 -21.61 41.35 19.66
N ARG A 124 -21.94 42.33 20.50
CA ARG A 124 -21.50 42.37 21.89
C ARG A 124 -21.79 41.05 22.62
N GLU A 125 -22.91 40.41 22.30
CA GLU A 125 -23.29 39.10 22.84
C GLU A 125 -22.29 38.00 22.46
N LEU A 126 -21.80 37.97 21.22
CA LEU A 126 -20.83 36.98 20.77
C LEU A 126 -19.49 37.14 21.52
N ASP A 127 -19.05 38.37 21.77
CA ASP A 127 -17.83 38.64 22.53
C ASP A 127 -17.97 38.21 23.99
N ILE A 128 -19.12 38.51 24.62
CA ILE A 128 -19.45 38.02 25.97
C ILE A 128 -19.44 36.48 26.02
N CYS A 129 -20.06 35.80 25.05
CA CYS A 129 -20.08 34.34 24.99
C CYS A 129 -18.68 33.75 24.78
N LYS A 130 -17.85 34.37 23.93
CA LYS A 130 -16.46 33.94 23.70
C LYS A 130 -15.62 34.04 24.96
N ASP A 131 -15.71 35.17 25.66
CA ASP A 131 -14.94 35.37 26.89
C ASP A 131 -15.46 34.48 28.03
N HIS A 132 -16.78 34.30 28.13
CA HIS A 132 -17.39 33.35 29.07
C HIS A 132 -16.91 31.92 28.82
N PHE A 133 -16.90 31.47 27.56
CA PHE A 133 -16.37 30.15 27.20
C PHE A 133 -14.90 30.02 27.59
N LYS A 134 -14.04 30.97 27.21
CA LYS A 134 -12.61 30.93 27.59
C LYS A 134 -12.41 30.78 29.09
N ASN A 135 -13.15 31.54 29.88
CA ASN A 135 -12.99 31.61 31.33
C ASN A 135 -13.60 30.41 32.07
N THR A 136 -14.61 29.75 31.49
CA THR A 136 -15.37 28.69 32.18
C THR A 136 -15.22 27.30 31.56
N HIS A 137 -14.55 27.17 30.41
CA HIS A 137 -14.23 25.87 29.85
C HIS A 137 -13.13 25.18 30.67
N SER A 138 -13.33 23.90 30.96
CA SER A 138 -12.29 23.03 31.49
C SER A 138 -12.53 21.60 31.04
N ARG A 139 -11.71 20.65 31.50
CA ARG A 139 -11.92 19.22 31.30
C ARG A 139 -12.12 18.56 32.65
N ASP A 140 -13.07 17.63 32.73
CA ASP A 140 -13.24 16.78 33.90
C ASP A 140 -12.14 15.70 33.98
N ASP A 141 -12.12 14.94 35.07
CA ASP A 141 -11.15 13.86 35.30
C ASP A 141 -11.24 12.73 34.25
N GLN A 142 -12.32 12.68 33.47
CA GLN A 142 -12.54 11.74 32.36
C GLN A 142 -12.14 12.34 31.00
N GLY A 143 -11.62 13.58 30.98
CA GLY A 143 -11.18 14.28 29.78
C GLY A 143 -12.32 14.90 28.95
N ARG A 144 -13.56 14.92 29.45
CA ARG A 144 -14.71 15.53 28.78
C ARG A 144 -14.71 17.04 29.00
N TYR A 145 -15.09 17.80 27.98
CA TYR A 145 -15.24 19.24 28.09
C TYR A 145 -16.43 19.61 28.97
N THR A 146 -16.18 20.48 29.95
CA THR A 146 -17.19 21.10 30.79
C THR A 146 -17.16 22.60 30.58
N VAL A 147 -18.34 23.22 30.47
CA VAL A 147 -18.49 24.66 30.24
C VAL A 147 -19.66 25.12 31.09
N ALA A 148 -19.49 26.23 31.83
CA ALA A 148 -20.60 26.81 32.55
C ALA A 148 -21.60 27.43 31.57
N MET A 149 -22.89 27.25 31.80
CA MET A 149 -23.92 27.85 30.95
C MET A 149 -23.94 29.39 31.14
N PRO A 150 -23.86 30.20 30.08
CA PRO A 150 -23.93 31.65 30.20
C PRO A 150 -25.34 32.09 30.59
N LEU A 151 -25.42 33.13 31.41
CA LEU A 151 -26.68 33.81 31.71
C LEU A 151 -26.95 34.88 30.64
N LYS A 152 -28.21 34.99 30.22
CA LYS A 152 -28.64 35.96 29.20
C LYS A 152 -28.58 37.41 29.72
N GLU A 153 -28.85 37.58 31.01
CA GLU A 153 -28.84 38.87 31.70
C GLU A 153 -27.99 38.75 32.96
N ASP A 154 -27.52 39.90 33.47
CA ASP A 154 -26.80 39.94 34.73
C ASP A 154 -27.70 39.49 35.89
N PRO A 155 -27.22 38.63 36.81
CA PRO A 155 -28.01 38.16 37.95
C PRO A 155 -28.67 39.25 38.80
N SER A 156 -28.17 40.48 38.75
CA SER A 156 -28.78 41.64 39.43
C SER A 156 -30.21 41.93 38.97
N CYS A 157 -30.64 41.49 37.78
CA CYS A 157 -32.01 41.67 37.31
C CYS A 157 -33.05 40.83 38.09
N LEU A 158 -32.60 39.86 38.91
CA LEU A 158 -33.47 38.99 39.71
C LEU A 158 -34.21 39.71 40.84
N GLY A 159 -33.83 40.94 41.19
CA GLY A 159 -34.50 41.77 42.20
C GLY A 159 -34.75 41.04 43.53
N GLU A 160 -36.00 41.07 44.01
CA GLU A 160 -36.42 40.47 45.28
C GLU A 160 -36.65 38.94 45.23
N SER A 161 -36.23 38.27 44.15
CA SER A 161 -36.41 36.82 43.98
C SER A 161 -35.80 36.03 45.15
N ARG A 162 -34.59 36.40 45.60
CA ARG A 162 -33.93 35.78 46.75
C ARG A 162 -34.75 35.94 48.04
N GLN A 163 -35.23 37.15 48.30
CA GLN A 163 -36.02 37.42 49.50
C GLN A 163 -37.34 36.64 49.48
N THR A 164 -37.99 36.56 48.31
CA THR A 164 -39.20 35.78 48.10
C THR A 164 -38.96 34.28 48.30
N ALA A 165 -37.84 33.74 47.78
CA ALA A 165 -37.47 32.34 47.95
C ALA A 165 -37.24 31.99 49.43
N ILE A 166 -36.56 32.86 50.18
CA ILE A 166 -36.35 32.68 51.64
C ILE A 166 -37.68 32.71 52.38
N GLN A 167 -38.58 33.65 52.07
CA GLN A 167 -39.91 33.70 52.70
C GLN A 167 -40.74 32.44 52.44
N ARG A 168 -40.70 31.92 51.20
CA ARG A 168 -41.37 30.67 50.84
C ARG A 168 -40.77 29.48 51.59
N LEU A 169 -39.44 29.40 51.67
CA LEU A 169 -38.74 28.36 52.42
C LEU A 169 -39.12 28.39 53.90
N ASN A 170 -39.09 29.56 54.53
CA ASN A 170 -39.50 29.73 55.93
C ASN A 170 -40.96 29.34 56.16
N SER A 171 -41.84 29.65 55.20
CA SER A 171 -43.26 29.28 55.27
C SER A 171 -43.45 27.77 55.14
N LEU A 172 -42.68 27.12 54.27
CA LEU A 172 -42.65 25.66 54.15
C LEU A 172 -42.19 25.02 55.47
N TRP A 173 -41.09 25.49 56.06
CA TRP A 173 -40.60 25.00 57.34
C TRP A 173 -41.62 25.13 58.46
N LYS A 174 -42.30 26.30 58.56
CA LYS A 174 -43.38 26.48 59.55
C LYS A 174 -44.50 25.45 59.38
N ARG A 175 -44.89 25.14 58.14
CA ARG A 175 -45.92 24.13 57.85
C ARG A 175 -45.44 22.73 58.25
N LEU A 176 -44.21 22.37 57.88
CA LEU A 176 -43.60 21.08 58.21
C LEU A 176 -43.47 20.89 59.73
N SER A 177 -43.13 21.94 60.48
CA SER A 177 -43.04 21.87 61.94
C SER A 177 -44.40 21.66 62.63
N GLY A 178 -45.50 22.06 62.00
CA GLY A 178 -46.85 21.90 62.54
C GLY A 178 -47.49 20.53 62.27
N ASP A 179 -47.05 19.83 61.23
CA ASP A 179 -47.63 18.56 60.76
C ASP A 179 -46.55 17.48 60.64
N LYS A 180 -46.54 16.55 61.59
CA LYS A 180 -45.55 15.47 61.69
C LYS A 180 -45.67 14.45 60.56
N GLU A 181 -46.88 14.20 60.05
CA GLU A 181 -47.08 13.25 58.95
C GLU A 181 -46.52 13.83 57.65
N TYR A 182 -46.81 15.11 57.40
CA TYR A 182 -46.27 15.83 56.25
C TYR A 182 -44.74 15.94 56.28
N LEU A 183 -44.15 16.19 57.45
CA LEU A 183 -42.69 16.17 57.63
C LEU A 183 -42.08 14.82 57.26
N SER A 184 -42.66 13.71 57.74
CA SER A 184 -42.14 12.37 57.43
C SER A 184 -42.19 12.05 55.93
N LEU A 185 -43.25 12.46 55.23
CA LEU A 185 -43.35 12.29 53.78
C LEU A 185 -42.33 13.14 53.03
N PHE A 186 -42.11 14.38 53.49
CA PHE A 186 -41.13 15.29 52.90
C PHE A 186 -39.69 14.78 53.08
N GLU A 187 -39.33 14.26 54.26
CA GLU A 187 -38.03 13.65 54.52
C GLU A 187 -37.77 12.42 53.63
N LYS A 188 -38.77 11.53 53.51
CA LYS A 188 -38.68 10.37 52.62
C LYS A 188 -38.45 10.77 51.16
N PHE A 189 -39.14 11.81 50.69
CA PHE A 189 -38.95 12.33 49.33
C PHE A 189 -37.54 12.90 49.12
N LEU A 190 -37.01 13.68 50.07
CA LEU A 190 -35.65 14.21 49.96
C LEU A 190 -34.61 13.10 49.92
N GLN A 191 -34.83 12.03 50.69
CA GLN A 191 -33.95 10.87 50.71
C GLN A 191 -33.99 10.11 49.38
N GLU A 192 -35.17 9.88 48.80
CA GLU A 192 -35.30 9.29 47.45
C GLU A 192 -34.58 10.17 46.39
N TYR A 193 -34.68 11.49 46.51
CA TYR A 193 -34.06 12.42 45.58
C TYR A 193 -32.52 12.44 45.68
N GLU A 194 -31.98 12.22 46.88
CA GLU A 194 -30.55 12.00 47.13
C GLU A 194 -30.08 10.63 46.61
N ASP A 195 -30.85 9.57 46.87
CA ASP A 195 -30.56 8.20 46.41
C ASP A 195 -30.51 8.11 44.88
N LEU A 196 -31.26 8.97 44.17
CA LEU A 196 -31.24 9.10 42.71
C LEU A 196 -30.10 9.99 42.18
N ASP A 197 -29.20 10.45 43.04
CA ASP A 197 -28.09 11.37 42.70
C ASP A 197 -28.58 12.67 42.03
N HIS A 198 -29.79 13.11 42.38
CA HIS A 198 -30.36 14.39 41.92
C HIS A 198 -30.08 15.54 42.90
N MET A 199 -29.61 15.22 44.11
CA MET A 199 -29.15 16.17 45.13
C MET A 199 -27.87 15.63 45.76
N ARG A 200 -26.95 16.56 46.06
CA ARG A 200 -25.70 16.31 46.77
C ARG A 200 -25.46 17.42 47.76
N GLU A 201 -24.82 17.10 48.88
CA GLU A 201 -24.32 18.11 49.79
C GLU A 201 -23.31 19.01 49.04
N ILE A 202 -23.46 20.33 49.21
CA ILE A 202 -22.64 21.36 48.54
C ILE A 202 -21.49 21.75 49.46
#